data_AF-A0AAD5P7J2-F1
#
_entry.id   AF-A0AAD5P7J2-F1
#
_cell.length_a   1.000
_cell.length_b   1.000
_cell.length_c   1.000
_cell.angle_alpha   90.00
_cell.angle_beta   90.00
_cell.angle_gamma   90.00
#
_symmetry.space_group_name_H-M   'P 1'
#
loop_
_entity.id
_entity.type
_entity.pdbx_description
1 polymer ?
#
loop_
_entity_poly.entity_id
_entity_poly.type
_entity_poly.pdbx_seq_one_letter_code
_entity_poly.pdbx_strand_id
1 'polypeptide(L)'
;MFVKFRTEGYNGYSVQWSPFFENKLAVATASNFGLVGNGRLWLMAVGGPEGLVTERVYDTQDGLFDLAWSEVNENQLVTSSGDGSIKMWDATLSDFPIQNWQEHQREVFSVEWNFISKDVFSSGSWDHTVKIWNPQAPRSLQTFTEHTHCVYSTAWSPRNPTLLMSGSGDQTVKLWDLKSPRSAQTIRAHQNEILSVDWNKYQDQIFATGSVDRTVKLWDLRQPNRELMCLAGHEYAVRRVKFSPHRPNVLASAGYDMSVRFWDTTAPPGNNMIEVHDAHTEFVLGLDFNLYNQGQVATCAWDENVHVFMPPSLLQR
;
A
#
# COMPACT_ATOMS: atom_id res chain seq x y z
N MET A 1 -0.61 15.07 -17.84
CA MET A 1 -1.73 14.19 -18.21
C MET A 1 -2.51 13.89 -16.95
N PHE A 2 -3.82 14.07 -16.94
CA PHE A 2 -4.72 13.70 -15.84
C PHE A 2 -5.84 12.85 -16.45
N VAL A 3 -5.98 11.62 -15.97
CA VAL A 3 -6.98 10.66 -16.42
C VAL A 3 -7.77 10.19 -15.22
N LYS A 4 -9.08 10.00 -15.42
CA LYS A 4 -10.02 9.54 -14.42
C LYS A 4 -10.81 8.36 -14.96
N PHE A 5 -10.96 7.32 -14.15
CA PHE A 5 -11.83 6.17 -14.43
C PHE A 5 -12.73 5.91 -13.23
N ARG A 6 -13.99 5.56 -13.46
CA ARG A 6 -14.97 5.29 -12.40
C ARG A 6 -15.21 3.79 -12.24
N THR A 7 -14.92 3.25 -11.05
CA THR A 7 -15.25 1.89 -10.63
C THR A 7 -16.68 1.84 -10.11
N GLU A 8 -17.66 1.98 -11.01
CA GLU A 8 -19.08 2.17 -10.68
C GLU A 8 -19.60 1.19 -9.61
N GLY A 9 -20.07 1.72 -8.47
CA GLY A 9 -20.59 0.95 -7.34
C GLY A 9 -19.54 0.34 -6.42
N TYR A 10 -18.24 0.58 -6.68
CA TYR A 10 -17.13 0.07 -5.89
C TYR A 10 -16.15 1.18 -5.49
N ASN A 11 -15.82 1.21 -4.20
CA ASN A 11 -14.95 2.20 -3.58
C ASN A 11 -13.51 1.70 -3.58
N GLY A 12 -12.56 2.55 -3.96
CA GLY A 12 -11.14 2.21 -4.05
C GLY A 12 -10.46 2.03 -2.70
N TYR A 13 -9.73 0.93 -2.53
CA TYR A 13 -8.95 0.62 -1.32
C TYR A 13 -7.44 0.53 -1.59
N SER A 14 -7.07 -0.02 -2.74
CA SER A 14 -5.67 -0.11 -3.14
C SER A 14 -5.52 0.01 -4.64
N VAL A 15 -4.38 0.56 -5.06
CA VAL A 15 -3.96 0.64 -6.45
C VAL A 15 -2.48 0.33 -6.50
N GLN A 16 -2.05 -0.44 -7.49
CA GLN A 16 -0.64 -0.71 -7.71
C GLN A 16 -0.33 -0.83 -9.21
N TRP A 17 0.75 -0.20 -9.64
CA TRP A 17 1.31 -0.40 -10.97
C TRP A 17 1.93 -1.78 -11.12
N SER A 18 1.83 -2.35 -12.32
CA SER A 18 2.52 -3.59 -12.64
C SER A 18 4.04 -3.38 -12.61
N PRO A 19 4.80 -4.31 -12.00
CA PRO A 19 6.26 -4.30 -12.06
C PRO A 19 6.82 -4.87 -13.37
N PHE A 20 5.96 -5.17 -14.36
CA PHE A 20 6.35 -5.71 -15.67
C PHE A 20 5.89 -4.85 -16.85
N PHE A 21 4.76 -4.16 -16.70
CA PHE A 21 4.16 -3.37 -17.79
C PHE A 21 4.00 -1.90 -17.38
N GLU A 22 4.61 -0.99 -18.13
CA GLU A 22 4.64 0.45 -17.83
C GLU A 22 3.26 1.12 -17.78
N ASN A 23 2.28 0.55 -18.46
CA ASN A 23 0.94 1.10 -18.60
C ASN A 23 -0.12 0.32 -17.83
N LYS A 24 0.21 -0.80 -17.16
CA LYS A 24 -0.79 -1.64 -16.47
C LYS A 24 -0.83 -1.33 -14.98
N LEU A 25 -2.03 -1.29 -14.42
CA LEU A 25 -2.26 -1.20 -12.99
C LEU A 25 -3.41 -2.11 -12.57
N ALA A 26 -3.43 -2.45 -11.29
CA ALA A 26 -4.54 -3.15 -10.66
C ALA A 26 -5.16 -2.27 -9.57
N VAL A 27 -6.46 -2.43 -9.33
CA VAL A 27 -7.20 -1.72 -8.29
C VAL A 27 -8.06 -2.71 -7.50
N ALA A 28 -7.87 -2.73 -6.18
CA ALA A 28 -8.72 -3.46 -5.24
C ALA A 28 -9.81 -2.52 -4.75
N THR A 29 -11.05 -2.97 -4.87
CA THR A 29 -12.22 -2.18 -4.53
C THR A 29 -13.25 -3.00 -3.76
N ALA A 30 -14.15 -2.32 -3.08
CA ALA A 30 -15.23 -2.93 -2.32
C ALA A 30 -16.52 -2.12 -2.43
N SER A 31 -17.67 -2.78 -2.48
CA SER A 31 -18.97 -2.11 -2.50
C SER A 31 -19.28 -1.45 -1.15
N ASN A 32 -20.18 -0.47 -1.14
CA ASN A 32 -20.68 0.17 0.08
C ASN A 32 -19.57 0.65 1.03
N PHE A 33 -18.59 1.36 0.48
CA PHE A 33 -17.42 1.86 1.21
C PHE A 33 -16.58 0.76 1.88
N GLY A 34 -16.67 -0.47 1.38
CA GLY A 34 -16.01 -1.65 1.96
C GLY A 34 -16.51 -2.07 3.33
N LEU A 35 -17.70 -1.60 3.72
CA LEU A 35 -18.34 -1.99 4.98
C LEU A 35 -19.11 -3.30 4.85
N VAL A 36 -19.67 -3.58 3.67
CA VAL A 36 -20.43 -4.81 3.39
C VAL A 36 -20.56 -5.04 1.89
N GLY A 37 -20.59 -6.31 1.51
CA GLY A 37 -20.89 -6.75 0.15
C GLY A 37 -19.62 -7.15 -0.61
N ASN A 38 -19.73 -7.18 -1.92
CA ASN A 38 -18.73 -7.78 -2.78
C ASN A 38 -17.49 -6.90 -2.92
N GLY A 39 -16.36 -7.55 -3.13
CA GLY A 39 -15.14 -6.93 -3.60
C GLY A 39 -15.01 -7.09 -5.11
N ARG A 40 -14.16 -6.26 -5.69
CA ARG A 40 -13.84 -6.34 -7.11
C ARG A 40 -12.39 -5.94 -7.36
N LEU A 41 -11.67 -6.82 -8.02
CA LEU A 41 -10.33 -6.56 -8.55
C LEU A 41 -10.47 -6.09 -9.99
N TRP A 42 -9.91 -4.92 -10.30
CA TRP A 42 -9.87 -4.36 -11.64
C TRP A 42 -8.45 -4.41 -12.17
N LEU A 43 -8.26 -4.98 -13.36
CA LEU A 43 -7.02 -4.84 -14.13
C LEU A 43 -7.26 -3.82 -15.22
N MET A 44 -6.44 -2.77 -15.24
CA MET A 44 -6.59 -1.64 -16.13
C MET A 44 -5.28 -1.36 -16.87
N ALA A 45 -5.39 -0.76 -18.05
CA ALA A 45 -4.26 -0.24 -18.79
C ALA A 45 -4.49 1.25 -19.10
N VAL A 46 -3.41 2.03 -18.99
CA VAL A 46 -3.36 3.40 -19.50
C VAL A 46 -3.22 3.32 -21.01
N GLY A 47 -4.18 3.90 -21.72
CA GLY A 47 -4.25 3.90 -23.18
C GLY A 47 -5.65 4.18 -23.69
N GLY A 48 -5.78 4.28 -25.02
CA GLY A 48 -7.07 4.50 -25.68
C GLY A 48 -7.63 5.93 -25.58
N PRO A 49 -8.84 6.18 -26.11
CA PRO A 49 -9.44 7.52 -26.19
C PRO A 49 -9.77 8.13 -24.83
N GLU A 50 -10.14 7.30 -23.86
CA GLU A 50 -10.55 7.71 -22.50
C GLU A 50 -9.39 7.68 -21.49
N GLY A 51 -8.19 7.26 -21.93
CA GLY A 51 -6.96 7.26 -21.15
C GLY A 51 -6.77 6.08 -20.20
N LEU A 52 -7.84 5.53 -19.62
CA LEU A 52 -7.82 4.31 -18.79
C LEU A 52 -8.87 3.33 -19.29
N VAL A 53 -8.45 2.10 -19.57
CA VAL A 53 -9.33 1.04 -20.09
C VAL A 53 -9.26 -0.16 -19.16
N THR A 54 -10.43 -0.74 -18.84
CA THR A 54 -10.51 -2.01 -18.12
C THR A 54 -10.16 -3.16 -19.05
N GLU A 55 -9.13 -3.94 -18.69
CA GLU A 55 -8.77 -5.17 -19.39
C GLU A 55 -9.48 -6.38 -18.80
N ARG A 56 -9.65 -6.40 -17.46
CA ARG A 56 -10.26 -7.51 -16.75
C ARG A 56 -10.83 -7.10 -15.41
N VAL A 57 -11.79 -7.89 -14.94
CA VAL A 57 -12.42 -7.73 -13.63
C VAL A 57 -12.61 -9.10 -13.00
N TYR A 58 -12.39 -9.19 -11.68
CA TYR A 58 -12.73 -10.37 -10.88
C TYR A 58 -13.58 -9.96 -9.69
N ASP A 59 -14.71 -10.61 -9.52
CA ASP A 59 -15.61 -10.39 -8.39
C ASP A 59 -15.27 -11.32 -7.23
N THR A 60 -15.34 -10.79 -6.01
CA THR A 60 -15.17 -11.55 -4.76
C THR A 60 -16.40 -11.42 -3.86
N GLN A 61 -16.58 -12.41 -2.99
CA GLN A 61 -17.72 -12.46 -2.08
C GLN A 61 -17.68 -11.37 -1.00
N ASP A 62 -16.49 -10.87 -0.68
CA ASP A 62 -16.24 -9.82 0.31
C ASP A 62 -15.29 -8.77 -0.25
N GLY A 63 -15.25 -7.59 0.37
CA GLY A 63 -14.47 -6.43 -0.03
C GLY A 63 -12.97 -6.71 -0.13
N LEU A 64 -12.31 -6.15 -1.15
CA LEU A 64 -10.86 -6.23 -1.30
C LEU A 64 -10.19 -5.00 -0.71
N PHE A 65 -9.20 -5.21 0.17
CA PHE A 65 -8.58 -4.13 0.94
C PHE A 65 -7.14 -3.82 0.54
N ASP A 66 -6.44 -4.76 -0.08
CA ASP A 66 -5.13 -4.52 -0.67
C ASP A 66 -4.84 -5.49 -1.82
N LEU A 67 -3.80 -5.17 -2.59
CA LEU A 67 -3.27 -6.04 -3.63
C LEU A 67 -1.76 -5.90 -3.76
N ALA A 68 -1.11 -6.96 -4.24
CA ALA A 68 0.29 -6.95 -4.60
C ALA A 68 0.52 -7.78 -5.87
N TRP A 69 1.09 -7.17 -6.91
CA TRP A 69 1.60 -7.89 -8.07
C TRP A 69 2.67 -8.90 -7.66
N SER A 70 2.71 -10.03 -8.35
CA SER A 70 3.84 -10.94 -8.25
C SER A 70 5.09 -10.26 -8.77
N GLU A 71 6.22 -10.48 -8.12
CA GLU A 71 7.52 -10.00 -8.59
C GLU A 71 8.27 -11.03 -9.46
N VAL A 72 7.64 -12.19 -9.70
CA VAL A 72 8.18 -13.32 -10.49
C VAL A 72 7.35 -13.57 -11.76
N ASN A 73 6.04 -13.32 -11.71
CA ASN A 73 5.13 -13.62 -12.82
C ASN A 73 4.31 -12.39 -13.21
N GLU A 74 4.45 -11.94 -14.46
CA GLU A 74 3.81 -10.76 -15.01
C GLU A 74 2.28 -10.80 -15.05
N ASN A 75 1.70 -12.00 -15.01
CA ASN A 75 0.26 -12.19 -15.09
C ASN A 75 -0.36 -12.40 -13.71
N GLN A 76 0.42 -12.49 -12.64
CA GLN A 76 -0.09 -12.90 -11.34
C GLN A 76 -0.05 -11.78 -10.31
N LEU A 77 -1.07 -11.75 -9.46
CA LEU A 77 -1.12 -10.89 -8.29
C LEU A 77 -1.90 -11.55 -7.17
N VAL A 78 -1.71 -11.06 -5.95
CA VAL A 78 -2.49 -11.43 -4.78
C VAL A 78 -3.37 -10.28 -4.32
N THR A 79 -4.54 -10.61 -3.77
CA THR A 79 -5.44 -9.64 -3.14
C THR A 79 -5.77 -10.09 -1.72
N SER A 80 -5.96 -9.13 -0.84
CA SER A 80 -6.44 -9.35 0.52
C SER A 80 -7.91 -8.97 0.65
N SER A 81 -8.66 -9.71 1.47
CA SER A 81 -10.11 -9.63 1.55
C SER A 81 -10.62 -9.45 2.99
N GLY A 82 -11.83 -8.92 3.13
CA GLY A 82 -12.52 -8.72 4.41
C GLY A 82 -12.83 -10.02 5.15
N ASP A 83 -13.05 -11.11 4.42
CA ASP A 83 -13.30 -12.44 4.98
C ASP A 83 -12.06 -13.13 5.59
N GLY A 84 -10.91 -12.44 5.65
CA GLY A 84 -9.64 -13.00 6.12
C GLY A 84 -8.89 -13.80 5.06
N SER A 85 -9.43 -13.93 3.85
CA SER A 85 -8.79 -14.67 2.77
C SER A 85 -7.73 -13.84 2.04
N ILE A 86 -6.73 -14.54 1.52
CA ILE A 86 -5.83 -14.02 0.50
C ILE A 86 -6.01 -14.89 -0.73
N LYS A 87 -6.22 -14.26 -1.89
CA LYS A 87 -6.46 -14.95 -3.15
C LYS A 87 -5.41 -14.55 -4.16
N MET A 88 -4.96 -15.51 -4.95
CA MET A 88 -4.04 -15.27 -6.07
C MET A 88 -4.80 -15.38 -7.38
N TRP A 89 -4.53 -14.46 -8.29
CA TRP A 89 -5.18 -14.35 -9.58
C TRP A 89 -4.16 -14.52 -10.70
N ASP A 90 -4.61 -15.08 -11.81
CA ASP A 90 -3.87 -15.07 -13.06
C ASP A 90 -4.67 -14.26 -14.08
N ALA A 91 -4.10 -13.13 -14.50
CA ALA A 91 -4.68 -12.18 -15.43
C ALA A 91 -5.00 -12.77 -16.81
N THR A 92 -4.50 -13.98 -17.13
CA THR A 92 -4.83 -14.69 -18.35
C THR A 92 -6.09 -15.55 -18.22
N LEU A 93 -6.49 -15.92 -17.01
CA LEU A 93 -7.66 -16.77 -16.71
C LEU A 93 -8.89 -15.94 -16.33
N SER A 94 -10.09 -16.47 -16.61
CA SER A 94 -11.33 -15.68 -16.63
C SER A 94 -12.03 -15.53 -15.28
N ASP A 95 -12.18 -16.60 -14.50
CA ASP A 95 -13.30 -16.61 -13.54
C ASP A 95 -12.93 -16.81 -12.07
N PHE A 96 -11.79 -17.43 -11.78
CA PHE A 96 -11.48 -17.89 -10.43
C PHE A 96 -10.02 -17.62 -10.02
N PRO A 97 -9.78 -17.40 -8.72
CA PRO A 97 -8.42 -17.35 -8.21
C PRO A 97 -7.73 -18.70 -8.39
N ILE A 98 -6.44 -18.68 -8.72
CA ILE A 98 -5.60 -19.88 -8.88
C ILE A 98 -5.13 -20.45 -7.54
N GLN A 99 -5.16 -19.66 -6.46
CA GLN A 99 -4.88 -20.07 -5.09
C GLN A 99 -5.74 -19.29 -4.10
N ASN A 100 -6.01 -19.92 -2.95
CA ASN A 100 -6.78 -19.33 -1.86
C ASN A 100 -6.20 -19.76 -0.50
N TRP A 101 -5.73 -18.80 0.28
CA TRP A 101 -5.25 -19.01 1.64
C TRP A 101 -6.24 -18.44 2.65
N GLN A 102 -6.64 -19.25 3.61
CA GLN A 102 -7.58 -18.90 4.68
C GLN A 102 -6.98 -19.26 6.03
N GLU A 103 -6.10 -18.41 6.56
CA GLU A 103 -5.58 -18.59 7.92
C GLU A 103 -5.85 -17.40 8.84
N HIS A 104 -5.92 -16.19 8.29
CA HIS A 104 -6.30 -15.03 9.09
C HIS A 104 -7.75 -15.17 9.56
N GLN A 105 -8.01 -14.71 10.78
CA GLN A 105 -9.32 -14.84 11.44
C GLN A 105 -10.19 -13.58 11.32
N ARG A 106 -9.63 -12.54 10.71
CA ARG A 106 -10.22 -11.22 10.48
C ARG A 106 -9.69 -10.63 9.19
N GLU A 107 -10.27 -9.52 8.78
CA GLU A 107 -9.94 -8.70 7.63
C GLU A 107 -8.42 -8.58 7.42
N VAL A 108 -7.97 -8.81 6.18
CA VAL A 108 -6.55 -8.64 5.80
C VAL A 108 -6.41 -7.29 5.09
N PHE A 109 -5.71 -6.35 5.71
CA PHE A 109 -5.62 -4.95 5.26
C PHE A 109 -4.38 -4.61 4.46
N SER A 110 -3.40 -5.51 4.46
CA SER A 110 -2.19 -5.33 3.68
C SER A 110 -1.71 -6.65 3.13
N VAL A 111 -1.31 -6.65 1.86
CA VAL A 111 -0.48 -7.67 1.24
C VAL A 111 0.65 -7.01 0.48
N GLU A 112 1.85 -7.58 0.53
CA GLU A 112 2.99 -7.01 -0.18
C GLU A 112 3.97 -8.10 -0.59
N TRP A 113 4.42 -8.04 -1.84
CA TRP A 113 5.38 -8.98 -2.39
C TRP A 113 6.81 -8.56 -2.06
N ASN A 114 7.66 -9.52 -1.72
CA ASN A 114 9.07 -9.27 -1.51
C ASN A 114 9.76 -9.08 -2.87
N PHE A 115 10.17 -7.87 -3.22
CA PHE A 115 10.77 -7.58 -4.53
C PHE A 115 12.26 -7.91 -4.64
N ILE A 116 12.91 -8.36 -3.55
CA ILE A 116 14.31 -8.82 -3.57
C ILE A 116 14.38 -10.32 -3.76
N SER A 117 13.74 -11.09 -2.88
CA SER A 117 13.75 -12.55 -2.97
C SER A 117 12.72 -13.07 -3.97
N LYS A 118 11.60 -12.33 -4.14
CA LYS A 118 10.53 -12.57 -5.11
C LYS A 118 9.73 -13.86 -4.90
N ASP A 119 10.17 -14.75 -4.02
CA ASP A 119 9.54 -16.03 -3.74
C ASP A 119 8.47 -15.97 -2.63
N VAL A 120 8.38 -14.86 -1.90
CA VAL A 120 7.45 -14.70 -0.78
C VAL A 120 6.68 -13.37 -0.82
N PHE A 121 5.53 -13.36 -0.18
CA PHE A 121 4.77 -12.15 0.13
C PHE A 121 4.35 -12.15 1.61
N SER A 122 4.02 -10.98 2.14
CA SER A 122 3.53 -10.80 3.51
C SER A 122 2.06 -10.40 3.52
N SER A 123 1.42 -10.59 4.67
CA SER A 123 0.11 -10.02 4.96
C SER A 123 0.02 -9.49 6.38
N GLY A 124 -0.77 -8.43 6.57
CA GLY A 124 -1.13 -7.86 7.88
C GLY A 124 -2.66 -7.85 8.06
N SER A 125 -3.12 -8.25 9.24
CA SER A 125 -4.55 -8.43 9.52
C SER A 125 -5.01 -7.78 10.82
N TRP A 126 -6.32 -7.55 10.89
CA TRP A 126 -7.05 -7.20 12.10
C TRP A 126 -7.08 -8.30 13.16
N ASP A 127 -6.58 -9.51 12.87
CA ASP A 127 -6.34 -10.55 13.88
C ASP A 127 -5.02 -10.35 14.66
N HIS A 128 -4.36 -9.20 14.45
CA HIS A 128 -3.13 -8.76 15.09
C HIS A 128 -1.88 -9.54 14.63
N THR A 129 -1.99 -10.35 13.58
CA THR A 129 -0.87 -11.14 13.08
C THR A 129 -0.31 -10.61 11.77
N VAL A 130 0.98 -10.87 11.57
CA VAL A 130 1.65 -10.76 10.27
C VAL A 130 2.00 -12.17 9.82
N LYS A 131 1.67 -12.52 8.57
CA LYS A 131 1.98 -13.84 8.00
C LYS A 131 2.86 -13.71 6.78
N ILE A 132 3.74 -14.71 6.58
CA ILE A 132 4.62 -14.82 5.42
C ILE A 132 4.20 -16.04 4.61
N TRP A 133 4.14 -15.87 3.30
CA TRP A 133 3.56 -16.84 2.38
C TRP A 133 4.53 -17.10 1.25
N ASN A 134 4.53 -18.34 0.76
CA ASN A 134 5.09 -18.67 -0.54
C ASN A 134 3.92 -19.10 -1.44
N PRO A 135 3.81 -18.58 -2.68
CA PRO A 135 2.66 -18.86 -3.55
C PRO A 135 2.55 -20.34 -3.96
N GLN A 136 3.61 -21.13 -3.80
CA GLN A 136 3.63 -22.58 -4.05
C GLN A 136 3.30 -23.41 -2.80
N ALA A 137 3.21 -22.79 -1.62
CA ALA A 137 2.90 -23.46 -0.37
C ALA A 137 1.40 -23.34 -0.03
N PRO A 138 0.74 -24.42 0.46
CA PRO A 138 -0.67 -24.38 0.80
C PRO A 138 -0.97 -23.64 2.12
N ARG A 139 0.05 -23.26 2.89
CA ARG A 139 -0.06 -22.65 4.22
C ARG A 139 1.02 -21.57 4.39
N SER A 140 0.83 -20.68 5.37
CA SER A 140 1.83 -19.68 5.72
C SER A 140 3.12 -20.36 6.19
N LEU A 141 4.26 -19.79 5.80
CA LEU A 141 5.59 -20.23 6.21
C LEU A 141 5.90 -19.80 7.65
N GLN A 142 5.41 -18.63 8.04
CA GLN A 142 5.69 -18.02 9.33
C GLN A 142 4.54 -17.10 9.75
N THR A 143 4.28 -17.03 11.06
CA THR A 143 3.29 -16.13 11.67
C THR A 143 3.94 -15.38 12.82
N PHE A 144 3.84 -14.05 12.81
CA PHE A 144 4.25 -13.17 13.89
C PHE A 144 3.03 -12.68 14.66
N THR A 145 3.09 -12.74 16.00
CA THR A 145 1.93 -12.52 16.89
C THR A 145 2.20 -11.48 17.98
N GLU A 146 3.24 -10.64 17.84
CA GLU A 146 3.58 -9.68 18.90
C GLU A 146 2.81 -8.36 18.87
N HIS A 147 2.12 -8.04 17.78
CA HIS A 147 1.25 -6.86 17.77
C HIS A 147 0.03 -7.11 18.66
N THR A 148 -0.44 -6.07 19.35
CA THR A 148 -1.59 -6.18 20.27
C THR A 148 -2.87 -5.54 19.74
N HIS A 149 -2.83 -5.04 18.50
CA HIS A 149 -3.97 -4.47 17.80
C HIS A 149 -3.85 -4.74 16.29
N CYS A 150 -4.84 -4.31 15.52
CA CYS A 150 -4.90 -4.39 14.06
C CYS A 150 -3.56 -4.05 13.39
N VAL A 151 -3.11 -4.88 12.45
CA VAL A 151 -1.96 -4.59 11.59
C VAL A 151 -2.48 -4.04 10.27
N TYR A 152 -2.19 -2.77 9.98
CA TYR A 152 -2.77 -2.07 8.82
C TYR A 152 -1.86 -2.06 7.58
N SER A 153 -0.55 -2.24 7.78
CA SER A 153 0.42 -2.09 6.70
C SER A 153 1.66 -2.94 6.98
N THR A 154 2.14 -3.62 5.95
CA THR A 154 3.48 -4.23 5.91
C THR A 154 4.32 -3.59 4.80
N ALA A 155 5.65 -3.55 4.98
CA ALA A 155 6.60 -3.00 4.02
C ALA A 155 7.92 -3.82 4.01
N TRP A 156 8.27 -4.48 2.90
CA TRP A 156 9.52 -5.21 2.73
C TRP A 156 10.70 -4.24 2.62
N SER A 157 11.82 -4.58 3.27
CA SER A 157 13.04 -3.78 3.15
C SER A 157 13.55 -3.79 1.71
N PRO A 158 13.96 -2.64 1.15
CA PRO A 158 14.47 -2.56 -0.22
C PRO A 158 15.89 -3.06 -0.40
N ARG A 159 16.50 -3.60 0.66
CA ARG A 159 17.91 -4.03 0.66
C ARG A 159 18.14 -5.38 1.30
N ASN A 160 17.32 -5.75 2.28
CA ASN A 160 17.45 -7.03 2.95
C ASN A 160 16.21 -7.90 2.68
N PRO A 161 16.36 -9.02 1.94
CA PRO A 161 15.23 -9.88 1.60
C PRO A 161 14.57 -10.54 2.81
N THR A 162 15.18 -10.53 4.00
CA THR A 162 14.59 -11.13 5.21
C THR A 162 14.00 -10.11 6.16
N LEU A 163 14.11 -8.80 5.87
CA LEU A 163 13.54 -7.76 6.73
C LEU A 163 12.20 -7.27 6.23
N LEU A 164 11.22 -7.30 7.14
CA LEU A 164 9.87 -6.80 6.93
C LEU A 164 9.52 -5.81 8.04
N MET A 165 8.83 -4.73 7.72
CA MET A 165 8.29 -3.78 8.68
C MET A 165 6.76 -3.91 8.74
N SER A 166 6.15 -3.70 9.90
CA SER A 166 4.70 -3.56 10.03
C SER A 166 4.31 -2.38 10.90
N GLY A 167 3.21 -1.72 10.55
CA GLY A 167 2.56 -0.67 11.34
C GLY A 167 1.20 -1.13 11.87
N SER A 168 0.91 -0.80 13.14
CA SER A 168 -0.27 -1.30 13.83
C SER A 168 -1.04 -0.21 14.59
N GLY A 169 -2.30 -0.52 14.89
CA GLY A 169 -3.15 0.20 15.83
C GLY A 169 -2.61 0.19 17.28
N ASP A 170 -1.65 -0.68 17.61
CA ASP A 170 -0.96 -0.64 18.91
C ASP A 170 0.08 0.49 19.04
N GLN A 171 0.10 1.39 18.05
CA GLN A 171 0.94 2.59 17.99
C GLN A 171 2.43 2.27 17.77
N THR A 172 2.75 1.03 17.42
CA THR A 172 4.12 0.58 17.17
C THR A 172 4.37 0.23 15.71
N VAL A 173 5.60 0.49 15.31
CA VAL A 173 6.23 -0.14 14.16
C VAL A 173 7.07 -1.30 14.68
N LYS A 174 6.91 -2.49 14.10
CA LYS A 174 7.77 -3.64 14.38
C LYS A 174 8.60 -3.99 13.15
N LEU A 175 9.88 -4.29 13.40
CA LEU A 175 10.79 -4.83 12.40
C LEU A 175 10.94 -6.33 12.65
N TRP A 176 10.75 -7.13 11.61
CA TRP A 176 10.83 -8.58 11.63
C TRP A 176 12.01 -9.02 10.77
N ASP A 177 12.84 -9.92 11.30
CA ASP A 177 13.77 -10.70 10.49
C ASP A 177 13.20 -12.11 10.36
N LEU A 178 12.99 -12.60 9.14
CA LEU A 178 12.48 -13.96 8.89
C LEU A 178 13.36 -15.05 9.51
N LYS A 179 14.61 -14.74 9.84
CA LYS A 179 15.53 -15.66 10.53
C LYS A 179 15.26 -15.77 12.04
N SER A 180 14.39 -14.93 12.59
CA SER A 180 14.04 -14.86 14.01
C SER A 180 12.54 -15.08 14.20
N PRO A 181 12.12 -15.80 15.26
CA PRO A 181 10.70 -15.93 15.60
C PRO A 181 10.13 -14.68 16.29
N ARG A 182 10.98 -13.71 16.68
CA ARG A 182 10.60 -12.50 17.42
C ARG A 182 10.97 -11.24 16.65
N SER A 183 10.28 -10.14 16.94
CA SER A 183 10.62 -8.84 16.34
C SER A 183 12.07 -8.46 16.69
N ALA A 184 12.82 -8.02 15.68
CA ALA A 184 14.17 -7.54 15.85
C ALA A 184 14.20 -6.17 16.55
N GLN A 185 13.15 -5.35 16.33
CA GLN A 185 13.02 -4.03 16.91
C GLN A 185 11.54 -3.64 17.01
N THR A 186 11.20 -2.86 18.04
CA THR A 186 9.88 -2.24 18.21
C THR A 186 10.07 -0.74 18.43
N ILE A 187 9.35 0.09 17.68
CA ILE A 187 9.44 1.55 17.69
C ILE A 187 8.05 2.11 18.01
N ARG A 188 7.93 2.89 19.09
CA ARG A 188 6.70 3.66 19.37
C ARG A 188 6.70 4.93 18.53
N ALA A 189 6.09 4.86 17.36
CA ALA A 189 6.20 5.94 16.37
C ALA A 189 5.16 7.05 16.58
N HIS A 190 3.94 6.69 16.98
CA HIS A 190 2.84 7.64 17.13
C HIS A 190 2.14 7.47 18.48
N GLN A 191 1.28 8.42 18.84
CA GLN A 191 0.38 8.31 20.01
C GLN A 191 -1.01 7.75 19.62
N ASN A 192 -1.20 7.49 18.32
CA ASN A 192 -2.41 6.96 17.72
C ASN A 192 -2.06 5.84 16.73
N GLU A 193 -3.08 5.17 16.20
CA GLU A 193 -2.92 4.05 15.28
C GLU A 193 -2.05 4.41 14.07
N ILE A 194 -1.17 3.49 13.67
CA ILE A 194 -0.33 3.61 12.49
C ILE A 194 -1.01 2.87 11.35
N LEU A 195 -1.42 3.61 10.32
CA LEU A 195 -2.20 3.08 9.21
C LEU A 195 -1.33 2.70 8.02
N SER A 196 -0.12 3.26 7.91
CA SER A 196 0.77 2.99 6.80
C SER A 196 2.24 3.14 7.19
N VAL A 197 3.07 2.27 6.63
CA VAL A 197 4.52 2.33 6.71
C VAL A 197 5.11 2.14 5.32
N ASP A 198 6.22 2.80 5.02
CA ASP A 198 6.98 2.55 3.79
C ASP A 198 8.47 2.87 3.97
N TRP A 199 9.33 2.13 3.29
CA TRP A 199 10.78 2.33 3.30
C TRP A 199 11.21 3.37 2.30
N ASN A 200 12.21 4.18 2.66
CA ASN A 200 12.93 4.95 1.67
C ASN A 200 13.65 4.00 0.70
N LYS A 201 13.47 4.20 -0.61
CA LYS A 201 13.98 3.30 -1.65
C LYS A 201 15.50 3.42 -1.88
N TYR A 202 16.14 4.41 -1.28
CA TYR A 202 17.54 4.77 -1.49
C TYR A 202 18.37 4.79 -0.20
N GLN A 203 17.75 5.04 0.95
CA GLN A 203 18.38 5.11 2.26
C GLN A 203 17.86 4.00 3.17
N ASP A 204 18.67 2.96 3.35
CA ASP A 204 18.31 1.66 3.93
C ASP A 204 17.78 1.70 5.37
N GLN A 205 18.05 2.78 6.10
CA GLN A 205 17.68 2.94 7.51
C GLN A 205 16.50 3.89 7.70
N ILE A 206 16.04 4.53 6.62
CA ILE A 206 15.00 5.55 6.67
C ILE A 206 13.66 4.96 6.24
N PHE A 207 12.64 5.25 7.03
CA PHE A 207 11.26 4.89 6.73
C PHE A 207 10.28 5.99 7.15
N ALA A 208 9.07 5.91 6.64
CA ALA A 208 7.99 6.83 6.92
C ALA A 208 6.80 6.08 7.56
N THR A 209 6.07 6.78 8.41
CA THR A 209 4.84 6.29 9.05
C THR A 209 3.71 7.31 8.86
N GLY A 210 2.51 6.85 8.52
CA GLY A 210 1.29 7.65 8.46
C GLY A 210 0.30 7.21 9.54
N SER A 211 -0.33 8.16 10.23
CA SER A 211 -1.13 7.87 11.43
C SER A 211 -2.48 8.59 11.48
N VAL A 212 -3.35 8.07 12.34
CA VAL A 212 -4.60 8.71 12.80
C VAL A 212 -4.36 10.06 13.48
N ASP A 213 -3.14 10.32 13.99
CA ASP A 213 -2.77 11.63 14.51
C ASP A 213 -2.60 12.72 13.43
N ARG A 214 -2.89 12.39 12.16
CA ARG A 214 -2.89 13.28 10.99
C ARG A 214 -1.49 13.71 10.54
N THR A 215 -0.46 13.08 11.06
CA THR A 215 0.93 13.36 10.71
C THR A 215 1.55 12.23 9.92
N VAL A 216 2.54 12.59 9.10
CA VAL A 216 3.52 11.65 8.59
C VAL A 216 4.83 11.87 9.33
N LYS A 217 5.46 10.82 9.85
CA LYS A 217 6.76 10.93 10.51
C LYS A 217 7.84 10.18 9.76
N LEU A 218 9.04 10.73 9.73
CA LEU A 218 10.25 10.09 9.22
C LEU A 218 11.10 9.58 10.36
N TRP A 219 11.70 8.42 10.17
CA TRP A 219 12.44 7.69 11.19
C TRP A 219 13.77 7.19 10.66
N ASP A 220 14.73 7.04 11.57
CA ASP A 220 15.99 6.34 11.34
C ASP A 220 16.07 5.15 12.29
N LEU A 221 16.21 3.93 11.75
CA LEU A 221 16.33 2.71 12.56
C LEU A 221 17.52 2.74 13.53
N ARG A 222 18.56 3.52 13.22
CA ARG A 222 19.72 3.71 14.09
C ARG A 222 19.42 4.60 15.29
N GLN A 223 18.32 5.36 15.25
CA GLN A 223 17.90 6.30 16.30
C GLN A 223 16.39 6.16 16.58
N PRO A 224 15.92 4.98 17.03
CA PRO A 224 14.49 4.64 17.10
C PRO A 224 13.69 5.44 18.14
N ASN A 225 14.36 6.16 19.03
CA ASN A 225 13.71 6.86 20.15
C ASN A 225 13.27 8.30 19.80
N ARG A 226 13.51 8.76 18.58
CA ARG A 226 13.09 10.08 18.10
C ARG A 226 12.80 10.04 16.60
N GLU A 227 11.75 10.73 16.18
CA GLU A 227 11.52 11.00 14.78
C GLU A 227 12.61 11.95 14.23
N LEU A 228 12.97 11.76 12.96
CA LEU A 228 13.80 12.69 12.22
C LEU A 228 13.03 13.95 11.85
N MET A 229 11.76 13.79 11.49
CA MET A 229 10.90 14.85 11.00
C MET A 229 9.43 14.49 11.21
N CYS A 230 8.61 15.51 11.48
CA CYS A 230 7.16 15.43 11.51
C CYS A 230 6.60 16.30 10.40
N LEU A 231 5.96 15.67 9.41
CA LEU A 231 5.30 16.28 8.28
C LEU A 231 3.82 16.49 8.64
N ALA A 232 3.51 17.68 9.15
CA ALA A 232 2.16 18.11 9.45
C ALA A 232 1.49 18.74 8.21
N GLY A 233 0.20 18.52 8.05
CA GLY A 233 -0.59 19.18 7.02
C GLY A 233 -1.96 18.56 6.80
N HIS A 234 -2.06 17.22 6.86
CA HIS A 234 -3.35 16.53 6.69
C HIS A 234 -4.34 16.95 7.80
N GLU A 235 -5.61 17.07 7.42
CA GLU A 235 -6.67 17.49 8.36
C GLU A 235 -7.33 16.29 9.07
N TYR A 236 -7.16 15.10 8.51
CA TYR A 236 -7.64 13.81 9.02
C TYR A 236 -6.54 12.74 8.92
N ALA A 237 -6.86 11.51 9.34
CA ALA A 237 -5.90 10.42 9.39
C ALA A 237 -5.20 10.17 8.05
N VAL A 238 -3.90 9.88 8.11
CA VAL A 238 -3.10 9.54 6.93
C VAL A 238 -3.18 8.04 6.68
N ARG A 239 -3.87 7.65 5.62
CA ARG A 239 -4.18 6.25 5.31
C ARG A 239 -3.06 5.53 4.58
N ARG A 240 -2.31 6.23 3.73
CA ARG A 240 -1.21 5.65 2.94
C ARG A 240 -0.03 6.60 2.84
N VAL A 241 1.18 6.08 2.95
CA VAL A 241 2.43 6.77 2.63
C VAL A 241 3.22 5.94 1.63
N LYS A 242 3.86 6.59 0.66
CA LYS A 242 4.73 5.92 -0.32
C LYS A 242 5.92 6.81 -0.65
N PHE A 243 7.13 6.27 -0.57
CA PHE A 243 8.33 6.92 -1.11
C PHE A 243 8.37 6.79 -2.62
N SER A 244 8.83 7.86 -3.26
CA SER A 244 9.07 7.86 -4.70
C SER A 244 10.13 6.81 -5.06
N PRO A 245 9.90 5.98 -6.08
CA PRO A 245 10.90 5.08 -6.64
C PRO A 245 11.88 5.80 -7.58
N HIS A 246 11.75 7.13 -7.74
CA HIS A 246 12.55 7.94 -8.67
C HIS A 246 13.39 9.02 -8.00
N ARG A 247 12.99 9.49 -6.81
CA ARG A 247 13.66 10.58 -6.09
C ARG A 247 13.80 10.24 -4.60
N PRO A 248 15.00 10.30 -4.02
CA PRO A 248 15.24 9.87 -2.65
C PRO A 248 14.59 10.74 -1.58
N ASN A 249 14.26 11.98 -1.92
CA ASN A 249 13.67 12.96 -1.02
C ASN A 249 12.15 13.13 -1.21
N VAL A 250 11.52 12.44 -2.16
CA VAL A 250 10.09 12.59 -2.41
C VAL A 250 9.30 11.50 -1.71
N LEU A 251 8.30 11.93 -0.94
CA LEU A 251 7.29 11.09 -0.32
C LEU A 251 5.90 11.58 -0.76
N ALA A 252 4.95 10.68 -0.94
CA ALA A 252 3.54 11.02 -1.07
C ALA A 252 2.73 10.41 0.07
N SER A 253 1.64 11.06 0.43
CA SER A 253 0.67 10.57 1.40
C SER A 253 -0.76 10.79 0.94
N ALA A 254 -1.65 9.87 1.28
CA ALA A 254 -3.08 9.93 1.02
C ALA A 254 -3.85 9.85 2.34
N GLY A 255 -4.90 10.67 2.49
CA GLY A 255 -5.62 10.83 3.75
C GLY A 255 -7.13 10.77 3.64
N TYR A 256 -7.76 10.68 4.82
CA TYR A 256 -9.21 10.84 4.98
C TYR A 256 -9.68 12.29 4.85
N ASP A 257 -8.75 13.23 4.64
CA ASP A 257 -9.07 14.61 4.23
C ASP A 257 -9.27 14.73 2.71
N MET A 258 -9.46 13.60 2.03
CA MET A 258 -9.75 13.50 0.60
C MET A 258 -8.61 14.02 -0.30
N SER A 259 -7.43 14.23 0.28
CA SER A 259 -6.27 14.79 -0.41
C SER A 259 -5.12 13.79 -0.55
N VAL A 260 -4.32 14.02 -1.58
CA VAL A 260 -2.99 13.42 -1.75
C VAL A 260 -1.96 14.54 -1.67
N ARG A 261 -0.94 14.37 -0.85
CA ARG A 261 0.09 15.38 -0.60
C ARG A 261 1.44 14.84 -0.96
N PHE A 262 2.26 15.70 -1.56
CA PHE A 262 3.64 15.40 -1.92
C PHE A 262 4.59 16.19 -1.03
N TRP A 263 5.67 15.55 -0.61
CA TRP A 263 6.59 16.08 0.38
C TRP A 263 8.04 15.98 -0.10
N ASP A 264 8.82 17.02 0.15
CA ASP A 264 10.28 17.00 0.11
C ASP A 264 10.81 16.77 1.54
N THR A 265 11.40 15.60 1.76
CA THR A 265 11.95 15.17 3.06
C THR A 265 13.29 15.81 3.40
N THR A 266 13.85 16.65 2.51
CA THR A 266 15.09 17.41 2.74
C THR A 266 14.84 18.89 2.98
N ALA A 267 13.63 19.37 2.70
CA ALA A 267 13.26 20.74 2.98
C ALA A 267 13.24 21.03 4.51
N PRO A 268 13.43 22.29 4.93
CA PRO A 268 13.33 22.67 6.33
C PRO A 268 11.94 22.33 6.91
N PRO A 269 11.85 21.95 8.20
CA PRO A 269 10.57 21.69 8.86
C PRO A 269 9.56 22.81 8.63
N GLY A 270 8.37 22.44 8.16
CA GLY A 270 7.28 23.38 7.87
C GLY A 270 7.22 23.88 6.43
N ASN A 271 8.25 23.60 5.61
CA ASN A 271 8.25 23.88 4.17
C ASN A 271 8.38 22.58 3.33
N ASN A 272 8.00 21.45 3.92
CA ASN A 272 8.15 20.13 3.30
C ASN A 272 7.08 19.81 2.29
N MET A 273 5.87 20.35 2.41
CA MET A 273 4.78 20.06 1.48
C MET A 273 5.00 20.81 0.17
N ILE A 274 5.18 20.08 -0.92
CA ILE A 274 5.48 20.66 -2.25
C ILE A 274 4.25 20.75 -3.15
N GLU A 275 3.24 19.90 -2.94
CA GLU A 275 1.99 19.93 -3.72
C GLU A 275 0.86 19.23 -2.97
N VAL A 276 -0.37 19.68 -3.22
CA VAL A 276 -1.62 19.04 -2.78
C VAL A 276 -2.47 18.74 -4.01
N HIS A 277 -2.93 17.51 -4.12
CA HIS A 277 -3.90 17.05 -5.10
C HIS A 277 -5.21 16.72 -4.38
N ASP A 278 -6.24 17.50 -4.63
CA ASP A 278 -7.53 17.50 -3.93
C ASP A 278 -8.72 17.20 -4.86
N ALA A 279 -8.47 16.45 -5.93
CA ALA A 279 -9.50 16.12 -6.93
C ALA A 279 -10.46 15.00 -6.51
N HIS A 280 -10.13 14.23 -5.46
CA HIS A 280 -11.04 13.21 -4.92
C HIS A 280 -12.10 13.85 -4.04
N THR A 281 -13.32 13.32 -4.09
CA THR A 281 -14.46 13.86 -3.31
C THR A 281 -14.82 13.01 -2.09
N GLU A 282 -14.01 12.00 -1.79
CA GLU A 282 -14.14 11.10 -0.64
C GLU A 282 -12.75 10.60 -0.21
N PHE A 283 -12.68 9.83 0.86
CA PHE A 283 -11.44 9.32 1.45
C PHE A 283 -10.52 8.64 0.43
N VAL A 284 -9.24 9.04 0.40
CA VAL A 284 -8.23 8.45 -0.49
C VAL A 284 -7.50 7.33 0.22
N LEU A 285 -7.61 6.11 -0.29
CA LEU A 285 -7.03 4.90 0.33
C LEU A 285 -5.90 4.30 -0.51
N GLY A 286 -5.98 4.41 -1.82
CA GLY A 286 -4.95 3.92 -2.75
C GLY A 286 -4.01 5.03 -3.20
N LEU A 287 -2.71 4.72 -3.21
CA LEU A 287 -1.66 5.60 -3.69
C LEU A 287 -0.48 4.74 -4.14
N ASP A 288 -0.05 4.91 -5.38
CA ASP A 288 1.16 4.27 -5.89
C ASP A 288 1.87 5.09 -6.97
N PHE A 289 3.20 4.99 -7.01
CA PHE A 289 4.02 5.63 -8.02
C PHE A 289 4.27 4.66 -9.18
N ASN A 290 4.19 5.15 -10.41
CA ASN A 290 4.58 4.35 -11.56
C ASN A 290 6.10 4.14 -11.55
N LEU A 291 6.55 2.89 -11.74
CA LEU A 291 7.96 2.51 -11.72
C LEU A 291 8.72 2.93 -12.99
N TYR A 292 8.03 3.10 -14.11
CA TYR A 292 8.62 3.37 -15.43
C TYR A 292 8.47 4.83 -15.84
N ASN A 293 7.27 5.38 -15.64
CA ASN A 293 6.96 6.77 -15.98
C ASN A 293 7.25 7.69 -14.79
N GLN A 294 8.43 8.30 -14.78
CA GLN A 294 8.88 9.17 -13.70
C GLN A 294 7.84 10.25 -13.34
N GLY A 295 7.46 10.28 -12.07
CA GLY A 295 6.51 11.27 -11.54
C GLY A 295 5.04 10.96 -11.82
N GLN A 296 4.71 9.89 -12.55
CA GLN A 296 3.32 9.45 -12.70
C GLN A 296 2.85 8.73 -11.43
N VAL A 297 1.63 9.04 -11.01
CA VAL A 297 1.01 8.54 -9.78
C VAL A 297 -0.38 8.02 -10.13
N ALA A 298 -0.78 6.92 -9.48
CA ALA A 298 -2.15 6.44 -9.47
C ALA A 298 -2.73 6.54 -8.05
N THR A 299 -3.97 6.97 -7.94
CA THR A 299 -4.69 7.07 -6.67
C THR A 299 -6.10 6.50 -6.83
N CYS A 300 -6.65 5.91 -5.79
CA CYS A 300 -8.05 5.49 -5.76
C CYS A 300 -8.68 5.83 -4.41
N ALA A 301 -9.99 6.12 -4.44
CA ALA A 301 -10.69 6.65 -3.30
C ALA A 301 -12.12 6.11 -3.22
N TRP A 302 -12.78 6.47 -2.12
CA TRP A 302 -14.17 6.12 -1.85
C TRP A 302 -15.19 6.86 -2.70
N ASP A 303 -14.77 7.73 -3.61
CA ASP A 303 -15.63 8.42 -4.58
C ASP A 303 -15.81 7.60 -5.87
N GLU A 304 -15.45 6.31 -5.81
CA GLU A 304 -15.43 5.36 -6.93
C GLU A 304 -14.46 5.74 -8.04
N ASN A 305 -13.51 6.65 -7.80
CA ASN A 305 -12.61 7.13 -8.83
C ASN A 305 -11.20 6.60 -8.67
N VAL A 306 -10.61 6.28 -9.81
CA VAL A 306 -9.19 6.05 -10.00
C VAL A 306 -8.64 7.23 -10.79
N HIS A 307 -7.64 7.92 -10.25
CA HIS A 307 -6.94 8.99 -10.94
C HIS A 307 -5.54 8.51 -11.34
N VAL A 308 -5.12 8.84 -12.56
CA VAL A 308 -3.74 8.68 -13.02
C VAL A 308 -3.25 10.04 -13.50
N PHE A 309 -2.19 10.54 -12.89
CA PHE A 309 -1.71 11.90 -13.14
C PHE A 309 -0.22 12.08 -12.90
N MET A 310 0.30 13.24 -13.28
CA MET A 310 1.67 13.67 -12.98
C MET A 310 1.59 14.98 -12.20
N PRO A 311 1.94 15.00 -10.91
CA PRO A 311 1.98 16.23 -10.11
C PRO A 311 2.97 17.23 -10.75
N PRO A 312 2.59 18.48 -11.04
CA PRO A 312 3.49 19.47 -11.62
C PRO A 312 4.80 19.67 -10.85
N SER A 313 4.78 19.55 -9.52
CA SER A 313 5.96 19.61 -8.66
C SER A 313 6.98 18.49 -8.94
N LEU A 314 6.53 17.34 -9.44
CA LEU A 314 7.40 16.20 -9.76
C LEU A 314 7.91 16.21 -11.21
N LEU A 315 7.45 17.14 -12.04
CA LEU A 315 7.93 17.32 -13.41
C LEU A 315 9.20 18.18 -13.49
N GLN A 316 9.44 19.03 -12.50
CA GLN A 316 10.60 19.92 -12.46
C GLN A 316 11.86 19.12 -12.07
N ARG A 317 12.92 19.28 -12.87
CA ARG A 317 14.23 18.63 -12.69
C ARG A 317 15.02 19.26 -11.56
#